data_AF-X8CE93-F1
#
_entry.id   AF-X8CE93-F1
#
_cell.length_a   1.000
_cell.length_b   1.000
_cell.length_c   1.000
_cell.angle_alpha   90.00
_cell.angle_beta   90.00
_cell.angle_gamma   90.00
#
_symmetry.space_group_name_H-M   'P 1'
#
loop_
_entity.id
_entity.type
_entity.pdbx_description
1 polymer ?
#
loop_
_entity_poly.entity_id
_entity_poly.type
_entity_poly.pdbx_seq_one_letter_code
_entity_poly.pdbx_strand_id
1 'polypeptide(L)'
;MVSSLSSAITHVRAEEFSDIRTYNAPDVVRHIMGFGGTPEEATQGPMAGLLDGGFKQSVRMIADHMGFRIDPNIRTIQDVAVATAEIDYDPFPIAVGTVAARRFRWQALVDGEPVITAAVNWLMGEENLDPAWDFGGRGERFEVDITGDPDVSLTFKGLQPETIAEGLIKNPGVVVTANHCINAVPDVCAAEPGIKTYLDLPLFAGRPAPNLAAGRP
;
A
#
# COMPACT_ATOMS: atom_id res chain seq x y z
N MET A 1 7.73 15.41 -5.38
CA MET A 1 7.65 16.49 -4.36
C MET A 1 8.49 16.19 -3.13
N VAL A 2 8.35 15.03 -2.49
CA VAL A 2 9.23 14.70 -1.34
C VAL A 2 10.67 14.51 -1.80
N SER A 3 10.87 13.71 -2.86
CA SER A 3 12.19 13.41 -3.40
C SER A 3 13.02 14.65 -3.78
N SER A 4 12.38 15.77 -4.16
CA SER A 4 13.11 17.00 -4.51
C SER A 4 13.76 17.71 -3.32
N LEU A 5 13.52 17.25 -2.09
CA LEU A 5 14.22 17.72 -0.89
C LEU A 5 15.59 17.06 -0.71
N SER A 6 15.89 16.03 -1.49
CA SER A 6 17.14 15.26 -1.45
C SER A 6 17.86 15.35 -2.79
N SER A 7 19.19 15.43 -2.74
CA SER A 7 20.06 15.15 -3.87
C SER A 7 20.58 13.71 -3.82
N ALA A 8 21.24 13.24 -4.88
CA ALA A 8 21.94 11.95 -4.91
C ALA A 8 21.13 10.75 -4.36
N ILE A 9 19.85 10.65 -4.73
CA ILE A 9 18.94 9.63 -4.20
C ILE A 9 19.39 8.23 -4.63
N THR A 10 19.53 7.34 -3.66
CA THR A 10 19.93 5.94 -3.86
C THR A 10 18.78 4.97 -3.66
N HIS A 11 17.78 5.34 -2.84
CA HIS A 11 16.63 4.49 -2.59
C HIS A 11 15.33 5.30 -2.39
N VAL A 12 14.23 4.78 -2.93
CA VAL A 12 12.87 5.25 -2.65
C VAL A 12 12.05 4.08 -2.10
N ARG A 13 11.46 4.26 -0.93
CA ARG A 13 10.55 3.28 -0.33
C ARG A 13 9.16 3.87 -0.18
N ALA A 14 8.13 3.11 -0.55
CA ALA A 14 6.75 3.35 -0.15
C ALA A 14 6.21 2.09 0.51
N GLU A 15 5.68 2.18 1.73
CA GLU A 15 5.31 1.01 2.51
C GLU A 15 4.00 1.20 3.28
N GLU A 16 3.11 0.22 3.21
CA GLU A 16 1.86 0.17 3.97
C GLU A 16 1.97 -0.81 5.15
N PHE A 17 1.37 -0.45 6.28
CA PHE A 17 1.12 -1.33 7.43
C PHE A 17 -0.37 -1.26 7.77
N SER A 18 -1.07 -2.40 7.70
CA SER A 18 -2.52 -2.45 7.88
C SER A 18 -2.98 -3.70 8.62
N ASP A 19 -3.95 -3.49 9.51
CA ASP A 19 -4.76 -4.55 10.11
C ASP A 19 -5.92 -4.92 9.18
N ILE A 20 -5.88 -6.13 8.65
CA ILE A 20 -6.85 -6.62 7.66
C ILE A 20 -8.22 -6.92 8.28
N ARG A 21 -8.31 -7.05 9.61
CA ARG A 21 -9.59 -7.22 10.29
C ARG A 21 -10.52 -6.03 10.06
N THR A 22 -9.96 -4.86 9.75
CA THR A 22 -10.67 -3.62 9.44
C THR A 22 -11.21 -3.54 8.00
N TYR A 23 -10.95 -4.55 7.15
CA TYR A 23 -11.31 -4.55 5.74
C TYR A 23 -12.61 -5.34 5.49
N ASN A 24 -13.69 -4.61 5.17
CA ASN A 24 -15.03 -5.20 4.99
C ASN A 24 -15.24 -5.85 3.62
N ALA A 25 -14.41 -6.83 3.30
CA ALA A 25 -14.54 -7.64 2.08
C ALA A 25 -14.10 -9.09 2.37
N PRO A 26 -14.85 -9.85 3.19
CA PRO A 26 -14.41 -11.13 3.72
C PRO A 26 -14.06 -12.16 2.63
N ASP A 27 -14.81 -12.19 1.52
CA ASP A 27 -14.49 -13.06 0.39
C ASP A 27 -13.15 -12.71 -0.26
N VAL A 28 -12.82 -11.40 -0.34
CA VAL A 28 -11.52 -10.94 -0.83
C VAL A 28 -10.43 -11.33 0.15
N VAL A 29 -10.65 -11.13 1.45
CA VAL A 29 -9.70 -11.48 2.51
C VAL A 29 -9.39 -12.99 2.51
N ARG A 30 -10.41 -13.84 2.36
CA ARG A 30 -10.25 -15.30 2.34
C ARG A 30 -9.69 -15.81 1.02
N HIS A 31 -10.35 -15.51 -0.10
CA HIS A 31 -10.12 -16.21 -1.37
C HIS A 31 -9.12 -15.53 -2.27
N ILE A 32 -8.93 -14.22 -2.12
CA ILE A 32 -7.99 -13.44 -2.93
C ILE A 32 -6.71 -13.19 -2.15
N MET A 33 -6.81 -12.67 -0.93
CA MET A 33 -5.68 -12.41 -0.05
C MET A 33 -5.19 -13.66 0.69
N GLY A 34 -5.94 -14.76 0.70
CA GLY A 34 -5.48 -16.07 1.20
C GLY A 34 -5.36 -16.21 2.71
N PHE A 35 -5.95 -15.30 3.50
CA PHE A 35 -5.95 -15.42 4.96
C PHE A 35 -6.81 -16.58 5.42
N GLY A 36 -6.36 -17.32 6.44
CA GLY A 36 -7.02 -18.53 6.91
C GLY A 36 -6.86 -19.75 5.98
N GLY A 37 -6.08 -19.62 4.90
CA GLY A 37 -5.63 -20.74 4.05
C GLY A 37 -4.27 -21.28 4.49
N THR A 38 -3.81 -22.34 3.83
CA THR A 38 -2.45 -22.86 4.06
C THR A 38 -1.39 -21.93 3.46
N PRO A 39 -0.15 -21.94 3.97
CA PRO A 39 0.97 -21.19 3.36
C PRO A 39 1.17 -21.52 1.88
N GLU A 40 0.97 -22.77 1.49
CA GLU A 40 1.10 -23.21 0.09
C GLU A 40 0.04 -22.57 -0.80
N GLU A 41 -1.24 -22.63 -0.41
CA GLU A 41 -2.35 -22.01 -1.14
C GLU A 41 -2.17 -20.49 -1.25
N ALA A 42 -1.74 -19.82 -0.17
CA ALA A 42 -1.52 -18.38 -0.20
C ALA A 42 -0.35 -18.00 -1.14
N THR A 43 0.69 -18.83 -1.19
CA THR A 43 1.88 -18.61 -2.02
C THR A 43 1.58 -18.81 -3.50
N GLN A 44 0.81 -19.84 -3.84
CA GLN A 44 0.42 -20.19 -5.21
C GLN A 44 -0.83 -19.43 -5.69
N GLY A 45 -1.52 -18.75 -4.78
CA GLY A 45 -2.76 -18.02 -5.06
C GLY A 45 -2.58 -16.81 -6.00
N PRO A 46 -3.70 -16.23 -6.46
CA PRO A 46 -3.69 -15.20 -7.50
C PRO A 46 -3.13 -13.84 -7.02
N MET A 47 -2.97 -13.65 -5.70
CA MET A 47 -2.69 -12.33 -5.11
C MET A 47 -1.42 -11.68 -5.65
N ALA A 48 -0.33 -12.44 -5.75
CA ALA A 48 0.94 -11.88 -6.23
C ALA A 48 0.80 -11.35 -7.66
N GLY A 49 0.13 -12.09 -8.54
CA GLY A 49 -0.12 -11.67 -9.93
C GLY A 49 -1.08 -10.47 -10.04
N LEU A 50 -2.12 -10.43 -9.20
CA LEU A 50 -3.07 -9.32 -9.17
C LEU A 50 -2.39 -8.01 -8.71
N LEU A 51 -1.59 -8.08 -7.65
CA LEU A 51 -0.87 -6.92 -7.11
C LEU A 51 0.30 -6.50 -8.00
N ASP A 52 0.97 -7.46 -8.65
CA ASP A 52 2.05 -7.21 -9.59
C ASP A 52 1.64 -6.19 -10.66
N GLY A 53 0.41 -6.26 -11.17
CA GLY A 53 -0.10 -5.33 -12.18
C GLY A 53 0.02 -3.88 -11.74
N GLY A 54 -0.55 -3.52 -10.59
CA GLY A 54 -0.56 -2.15 -10.08
C GLY A 54 0.78 -1.72 -9.48
N PHE A 55 1.38 -2.52 -8.60
CA PHE A 55 2.59 -2.12 -7.87
C PHE A 55 3.82 -2.04 -8.78
N LYS A 56 3.97 -2.94 -9.76
CA LYS A 56 5.08 -2.84 -10.73
C LYS A 56 4.92 -1.61 -11.63
N GLN A 57 3.69 -1.19 -11.93
CA GLN A 57 3.45 0.07 -12.66
C GLN A 57 3.87 1.28 -11.84
N SER A 58 3.50 1.34 -10.55
CA SER A 58 3.94 2.42 -9.64
C SER A 58 5.46 2.50 -9.54
N VAL A 59 6.13 1.37 -9.34
CA VAL A 59 7.60 1.29 -9.27
C VAL A 59 8.25 1.77 -10.58
N ARG A 60 7.71 1.35 -11.74
CA ARG A 60 8.21 1.79 -13.06
C ARG A 60 8.01 3.29 -13.28
N MET A 61 6.89 3.85 -12.85
CA MET A 61 6.61 5.27 -12.98
C MET A 61 7.59 6.12 -12.17
N ILE A 62 7.93 5.67 -10.95
CA ILE A 62 8.99 6.31 -10.14
C ILE A 62 10.34 6.21 -10.85
N ALA A 63 10.69 5.02 -11.35
CA ALA A 63 11.97 4.81 -12.04
C ALA A 63 12.12 5.69 -13.28
N ASP A 64 11.07 5.75 -14.11
CA ASP A 64 11.03 6.56 -15.33
C ASP A 64 11.14 8.06 -15.01
N HIS A 65 10.33 8.55 -14.07
CA HIS A 65 10.33 9.97 -13.70
C HIS A 65 11.65 10.42 -13.06
N MET A 66 12.25 9.59 -12.22
CA MET A 66 13.50 9.92 -11.50
C MET A 66 14.77 9.55 -12.27
N GLY A 67 14.65 8.83 -13.40
CA GLY A 67 15.77 8.44 -14.25
C GLY A 67 16.62 7.30 -13.70
N PHE A 68 16.07 6.40 -12.88
CA PHE A 68 16.81 5.22 -12.43
C PHE A 68 17.04 4.23 -13.58
N ARG A 69 18.28 3.75 -13.73
CA ARG A 69 18.69 2.75 -14.73
C ARG A 69 18.29 1.31 -14.35
N ILE A 70 17.02 1.12 -14.00
CA ILE A 70 16.53 -0.13 -13.42
C ILE A 70 16.67 -1.31 -14.40
N ASP A 71 16.88 -2.50 -13.86
CA ASP A 71 16.76 -3.74 -14.62
C ASP A 71 15.34 -3.86 -15.23
N PRO A 72 15.16 -4.53 -16.38
CA PRO A 72 13.85 -4.66 -17.02
C PRO A 72 12.79 -5.34 -16.14
N ASN A 73 13.23 -6.22 -15.24
CA ASN A 73 12.38 -7.02 -14.37
C ASN A 73 12.26 -6.39 -12.98
N ILE A 74 11.02 -6.23 -12.51
CA ILE A 74 10.73 -5.85 -11.13
C ILE A 74 10.64 -7.14 -10.29
N ARG A 75 11.49 -7.24 -9.27
CA ARG A 75 11.53 -8.40 -8.36
C ARG A 75 10.34 -8.34 -7.41
N THR A 76 9.51 -9.38 -7.42
CA THR A 76 8.42 -9.57 -6.44
C THR A 76 8.89 -10.54 -5.37
N ILE A 77 8.73 -10.16 -4.10
CA ILE A 77 9.01 -11.02 -2.94
C ILE A 77 7.74 -11.11 -2.12
N GLN A 78 7.39 -12.30 -1.65
CA GLN A 78 6.33 -12.49 -0.67
C GLN A 78 6.85 -13.29 0.53
N ASP A 79 6.43 -12.88 1.72
CA ASP A 79 6.60 -13.63 2.95
C ASP A 79 5.21 -13.87 3.56
N VAL A 80 5.09 -14.92 4.38
CA VAL A 80 3.88 -15.22 5.15
C VAL A 80 4.24 -15.51 6.60
N ALA A 81 3.33 -15.16 7.51
CA ALA A 81 3.32 -15.67 8.87
C ALA A 81 2.01 -16.42 9.13
N VAL A 82 2.08 -17.46 9.94
CA VAL A 82 0.93 -18.27 10.33
C VAL A 82 0.48 -17.96 11.75
N ALA A 83 -0.78 -18.25 12.05
CA ALA A 83 -1.32 -18.11 13.39
C ALA A 83 -0.73 -19.18 14.33
N THR A 84 -0.25 -18.79 15.51
CA THR A 84 0.19 -19.72 16.58
C THR A 84 -0.91 -20.01 17.60
N ALA A 85 -1.96 -19.21 17.61
CA ALA A 85 -3.21 -19.39 18.34
C ALA A 85 -4.38 -19.05 17.41
N GLU A 86 -5.60 -19.45 17.76
CA GLU A 86 -6.79 -19.01 16.99
C GLU A 86 -6.94 -17.49 17.12
N ILE A 87 -7.09 -16.80 15.98
CA ILE A 87 -7.36 -15.36 15.94
C ILE A 87 -8.84 -15.17 15.63
N ASP A 88 -9.53 -14.51 16.55
CA ASP A 88 -10.94 -14.16 16.38
C ASP A 88 -11.09 -13.07 15.33
N TYR A 89 -11.79 -13.41 14.25
CA TYR A 89 -12.12 -12.52 13.14
C TYR A 89 -13.56 -12.84 12.73
N ASP A 90 -14.50 -11.96 13.07
CA ASP A 90 -15.95 -12.20 12.96
C ASP A 90 -16.41 -12.87 11.66
N PRO A 91 -15.90 -12.50 10.46
CA PRO A 91 -16.33 -13.16 9.23
C PRO A 91 -15.91 -14.63 9.12
N PHE A 92 -14.73 -14.98 9.64
CA PHE A 92 -14.26 -16.36 9.79
C PHE A 92 -13.01 -16.42 10.70
N PRO A 93 -12.91 -17.40 11.62
CA PRO A 93 -11.73 -17.51 12.48
C PRO A 93 -10.48 -17.89 11.67
N ILE A 94 -9.32 -17.38 12.09
CA ILE A 94 -8.01 -17.80 11.56
C ILE A 94 -7.48 -18.91 12.46
N ALA A 95 -7.46 -20.14 11.94
CA ALA A 95 -7.03 -21.31 12.69
C ALA A 95 -5.49 -21.37 12.82
N VAL A 96 -5.02 -22.05 13.87
CA VAL A 96 -3.58 -22.31 14.10
C VAL A 96 -2.94 -22.96 12.87
N GLY A 97 -1.77 -22.48 12.47
CA GLY A 97 -1.01 -22.97 11.32
C GLY A 97 -1.49 -22.44 9.96
N THR A 98 -2.56 -21.64 9.92
CA THR A 98 -3.04 -20.98 8.70
C THR A 98 -2.50 -19.56 8.58
N VAL A 99 -2.49 -19.01 7.37
CA VAL A 99 -1.92 -17.69 7.07
C VAL A 99 -2.67 -16.58 7.81
N ALA A 100 -1.93 -15.83 8.61
CA ALA A 100 -2.41 -14.74 9.46
C ALA A 100 -1.71 -13.41 9.19
N ALA A 101 -0.59 -13.42 8.47
CA ALA A 101 0.01 -12.21 7.94
C ALA A 101 0.68 -12.46 6.59
N ARG A 102 0.72 -11.41 5.76
CA ARG A 102 1.39 -11.41 4.47
C ARG A 102 2.17 -10.12 4.28
N ARG A 103 3.35 -10.27 3.70
CA ARG A 103 4.20 -9.13 3.30
C ARG A 103 4.58 -9.30 1.85
N PHE A 104 4.38 -8.25 1.06
CA PHE A 104 4.84 -8.22 -0.33
C PHE A 104 5.78 -7.05 -0.55
N ARG A 105 6.77 -7.25 -1.41
CA ARG A 105 7.70 -6.21 -1.87
C ARG A 105 7.89 -6.30 -3.37
N TRP A 106 7.76 -5.16 -4.05
CA TRP A 106 8.09 -4.99 -5.46
C TRP A 106 9.30 -4.07 -5.57
N GLN A 107 10.38 -4.61 -6.11
CA GLN A 107 11.67 -3.95 -6.11
C GLN A 107 12.18 -3.74 -7.53
N ALA A 108 12.44 -2.50 -7.89
CA ALA A 108 13.31 -2.20 -9.01
C ALA A 108 14.76 -2.27 -8.54
N LEU A 109 15.59 -2.95 -9.33
CA LEU A 109 17.00 -3.17 -9.01
C LEU A 109 17.89 -2.39 -9.98
N VAL A 110 19.05 -1.97 -9.51
CA VAL A 110 20.17 -1.47 -10.32
C VAL A 110 21.40 -2.27 -9.93
N ASP A 111 21.99 -2.98 -10.89
CA ASP A 111 23.13 -3.89 -10.65
C ASP A 111 22.86 -4.91 -9.53
N GLY A 112 21.62 -5.38 -9.41
CA GLY A 112 21.18 -6.33 -8.37
C GLY A 112 20.74 -5.71 -7.04
N GLU A 113 20.96 -4.41 -6.82
CA GLU A 113 20.61 -3.70 -5.59
C GLU A 113 19.27 -2.97 -5.70
N PRO A 114 18.34 -3.10 -4.72
CA PRO A 114 17.09 -2.35 -4.74
C PRO A 114 17.29 -0.84 -4.70
N VAL A 115 16.73 -0.13 -5.68
CA VAL A 115 16.71 1.35 -5.71
C VAL A 115 15.30 1.91 -5.52
N ILE A 116 14.26 1.10 -5.77
CA ILE A 116 12.87 1.47 -5.47
C ILE A 116 12.20 0.25 -4.85
N THR A 117 11.52 0.42 -3.72
CA THR A 117 10.72 -0.63 -3.07
C THR A 117 9.32 -0.10 -2.81
N ALA A 118 8.31 -0.74 -3.39
CA ALA A 118 6.94 -0.65 -2.90
C ALA A 118 6.64 -1.88 -2.03
N ALA A 119 6.01 -1.70 -0.88
CA ALA A 119 5.76 -2.78 0.07
C ALA A 119 4.41 -2.66 0.76
N VAL A 120 3.84 -3.80 1.13
CA VAL A 120 2.63 -3.88 1.96
C VAL A 120 2.83 -4.91 3.06
N ASN A 121 2.35 -4.58 4.26
CA ASN A 121 2.38 -5.41 5.45
C ASN A 121 0.94 -5.56 5.96
N TRP A 122 0.38 -6.74 5.75
CA TRP A 122 -1.02 -7.02 6.02
C TRP A 122 -1.11 -8.09 7.09
N LEU A 123 -1.60 -7.73 8.26
CA LEU A 123 -1.60 -8.56 9.45
C LEU A 123 -3.02 -8.72 10.00
N MET A 124 -3.31 -9.88 10.58
CA MET A 124 -4.53 -10.12 11.38
C MET A 124 -4.24 -9.79 12.85
N GLY A 125 -3.91 -8.52 13.13
CA GLY A 125 -3.33 -8.11 14.41
C GLY A 125 -1.85 -8.46 14.57
N GLU A 126 -1.23 -8.04 15.68
CA GLU A 126 0.22 -8.19 15.93
C GLU A 126 0.57 -9.40 16.82
N GLU A 127 -0.44 -10.06 17.37
CA GLU A 127 -0.28 -11.17 18.31
C GLU A 127 -0.41 -12.53 17.62
N ASN A 128 0.22 -13.55 18.20
CA ASN A 128 0.09 -14.95 17.78
C ASN A 128 0.49 -15.21 16.32
N LEU A 129 1.58 -14.58 15.86
CA LEU A 129 2.14 -14.79 14.52
C LEU A 129 3.49 -15.52 14.60
N ASP A 130 3.73 -16.47 13.69
CA ASP A 130 5.03 -17.10 13.46
C ASP A 130 5.42 -17.09 11.96
N PRO A 131 6.54 -16.44 11.58
CA PRO A 131 7.40 -15.60 12.42
C PRO A 131 6.65 -14.39 13.00
N ALA A 132 7.10 -13.91 14.17
CA ALA A 132 6.50 -12.76 14.84
C ALA A 132 6.68 -11.48 14.02
N TRP A 133 5.57 -10.84 13.66
CA TRP A 133 5.53 -9.54 12.97
C TRP A 133 4.66 -8.56 13.76
N ASP A 134 5.06 -7.29 13.75
CA ASP A 134 4.32 -6.21 14.39
C ASP A 134 4.36 -4.95 13.51
N PHE A 135 3.68 -3.90 13.95
CA PHE A 135 3.69 -2.58 13.34
C PHE A 135 4.81 -1.69 13.92
N GLY A 136 5.83 -2.25 14.56
CA GLY A 136 7.02 -1.55 15.01
C GLY A 136 6.75 -0.45 16.04
N GLY A 137 5.75 -0.65 16.92
CA GLY A 137 5.36 0.30 17.96
C GLY A 137 4.77 1.63 17.44
N ARG A 138 4.56 1.75 16.13
CA ARG A 138 3.97 2.92 15.49
C ARG A 138 2.54 2.67 15.01
N GLY A 139 2.01 1.46 15.16
CA GLY A 139 0.68 1.09 14.67
C GLY A 139 0.58 1.18 13.14
N GLU A 140 -0.64 1.03 12.64
CA GLU A 140 -0.93 1.11 11.21
C GLU A 140 -0.61 2.50 10.64
N ARG A 141 -0.09 2.52 9.41
CA ARG A 141 0.41 3.74 8.75
C ARG A 141 0.79 3.48 7.30
N PHE A 142 1.02 4.57 6.58
CA PHE A 142 1.78 4.55 5.32
C PHE A 142 3.09 5.32 5.50
N GLU A 143 4.17 4.83 4.91
CA GLU A 143 5.48 5.44 4.95
C GLU A 143 5.97 5.74 3.53
N VAL A 144 6.68 6.86 3.38
CA VAL A 144 7.52 7.16 2.22
C VAL A 144 8.89 7.57 2.72
N ASP A 145 9.93 6.87 2.28
CA ASP A 145 11.32 7.21 2.59
C ASP A 145 12.11 7.45 1.33
N ILE A 146 12.98 8.46 1.39
CA ILE A 146 13.96 8.81 0.38
C ILE A 146 15.32 8.74 1.05
N THR A 147 16.19 7.83 0.57
CA THR A 147 17.60 7.79 0.97
C THR A 147 18.42 8.58 -0.03
N GLY A 148 19.16 9.58 0.44
CA GLY A 148 19.93 10.51 -0.38
C GLY A 148 20.69 11.53 0.47
N ASP A 149 20.86 12.74 -0.05
CA ASP A 149 21.50 13.84 0.69
C ASP A 149 20.59 15.09 0.70
N PRO A 150 19.87 15.35 1.81
CA PRO A 150 19.71 14.51 3.00
C PRO A 150 18.69 13.37 2.80
N ASP A 151 18.63 12.43 3.76
CA ASP A 151 17.53 11.49 3.89
C ASP A 151 16.23 12.20 4.32
N VAL A 152 15.09 11.73 3.81
CA VAL A 152 13.76 12.25 4.14
C VAL A 152 12.77 11.12 4.38
N SER A 153 12.05 11.18 5.49
CA SER A 153 11.01 10.21 5.87
C SER A 153 9.68 10.91 6.13
N LEU A 154 8.60 10.35 5.59
CA LEU A 154 7.22 10.77 5.85
C LEU A 154 6.41 9.59 6.35
N THR A 155 5.58 9.85 7.35
CA THR A 155 4.60 8.89 7.86
C THR A 155 3.21 9.53 7.80
N PHE A 156 2.28 8.86 7.13
CA PHE A 156 0.88 9.21 7.08
C PHE A 156 0.11 8.37 8.10
N LYS A 157 -0.57 9.05 9.02
CA LYS A 157 -1.44 8.47 10.04
C LYS A 157 -2.84 9.05 9.99
N GLY A 158 -3.79 8.38 10.64
CA GLY A 158 -5.20 8.76 10.66
C GLY A 158 -5.94 8.37 9.38
N LEU A 159 -5.35 7.49 8.57
CA LEU A 159 -5.95 6.90 7.39
C LEU A 159 -6.37 5.44 7.66
N GLN A 160 -6.41 5.06 8.93
CA GLN A 160 -6.81 3.76 9.43
C GLN A 160 -7.87 4.01 10.52
N PRO A 161 -8.85 3.09 10.67
CA PRO A 161 -9.87 3.23 11.69
C PRO A 161 -9.28 3.03 13.08
N GLU A 162 -9.87 3.63 14.12
CA GLU A 162 -9.39 3.46 15.51
C GLU A 162 -9.74 2.07 16.06
N THR A 163 -10.80 1.45 15.52
CA THR A 163 -11.25 0.11 15.88
C THR A 163 -11.67 -0.71 14.67
N ILE A 164 -11.67 -2.04 14.82
CA ILE A 164 -12.19 -2.97 13.79
C ILE A 164 -13.65 -2.64 13.44
N ALA A 165 -14.50 -2.44 14.45
CA ALA A 165 -15.92 -2.16 14.26
C ALA A 165 -16.18 -0.90 13.41
N GLU A 166 -15.43 0.17 13.64
CA GLU A 166 -15.52 1.40 12.84
C GLU A 166 -15.00 1.19 11.41
N GLY A 167 -13.90 0.42 11.26
CA GLY A 167 -13.35 0.05 9.96
C GLY A 167 -14.35 -0.67 9.07
N LEU A 168 -15.14 -1.57 9.65
CA LEU A 168 -16.16 -2.33 8.93
C LEU A 168 -17.33 -1.46 8.45
N ILE A 169 -17.59 -0.33 9.10
CA ILE A 169 -18.60 0.65 8.68
C ILE A 169 -18.01 1.60 7.63
N LYS A 170 -16.84 2.17 7.92
CA LYS A 170 -16.18 3.18 7.08
C LYS A 170 -14.68 3.22 7.33
N ASN A 171 -13.94 2.43 6.57
CA ASN A 171 -12.47 2.44 6.60
C ASN A 171 -11.91 3.74 5.96
N PRO A 172 -11.17 4.60 6.71
CA PRO A 172 -10.62 5.83 6.17
C PRO A 172 -9.64 5.63 5.00
N GLY A 173 -8.92 4.51 4.94
CA GLY A 173 -8.00 4.15 3.86
C GLY A 173 -8.72 3.91 2.53
N VAL A 174 -9.89 3.28 2.59
CA VAL A 174 -10.78 3.12 1.43
C VAL A 174 -11.35 4.48 1.00
N VAL A 175 -11.73 5.32 1.97
CA VAL A 175 -12.27 6.66 1.71
C VAL A 175 -11.24 7.57 1.04
N VAL A 176 -9.98 7.59 1.49
CA VAL A 176 -8.94 8.42 0.87
C VAL A 176 -8.63 7.97 -0.56
N THR A 177 -8.68 6.66 -0.83
CA THR A 177 -8.55 6.11 -2.18
C THR A 177 -9.67 6.62 -3.10
N ALA A 178 -10.92 6.59 -2.64
CA ALA A 178 -12.06 7.12 -3.39
C ALA A 178 -11.97 8.64 -3.59
N ASN A 179 -11.63 9.38 -2.53
CA ASN A 179 -11.47 10.84 -2.60
C ASN A 179 -10.37 11.24 -3.57
N HIS A 180 -9.27 10.48 -3.64
CA HIS A 180 -8.21 10.72 -4.60
C HIS A 180 -8.73 10.67 -6.05
N CYS A 181 -9.55 9.68 -6.40
CA CYS A 181 -10.21 9.61 -7.71
C CYS A 181 -11.15 10.81 -7.96
N ILE A 182 -11.96 11.21 -6.97
CA ILE A 182 -12.87 12.35 -7.10
C ILE A 182 -12.12 13.66 -7.30
N ASN A 183 -11.05 13.88 -6.54
CA ASN A 183 -10.24 15.10 -6.64
C ASN A 183 -9.49 15.20 -7.96
N ALA A 184 -9.23 14.07 -8.65
CA ALA A 184 -8.62 14.04 -9.97
C ALA A 184 -9.58 14.44 -11.11
N VAL A 185 -10.90 14.32 -10.92
CA VAL A 185 -11.90 14.52 -11.99
C VAL A 185 -11.73 15.85 -12.74
N PRO A 186 -11.59 17.02 -12.07
CA PRO A 186 -11.45 18.30 -12.78
C PRO A 186 -10.23 18.35 -13.69
N ASP A 187 -9.10 17.81 -13.23
CA ASP A 187 -7.84 17.83 -13.96
C ASP A 187 -7.84 16.84 -15.13
N VAL A 188 -8.47 15.67 -14.94
CA VAL A 188 -8.69 14.69 -16.01
C VAL A 188 -9.63 15.23 -17.09
N CYS A 189 -10.74 15.89 -16.70
CA CYS A 189 -11.68 16.47 -17.66
C CYS A 189 -11.07 17.62 -18.47
N ALA A 190 -10.10 18.34 -17.91
CA ALA A 190 -9.40 19.44 -18.57
C ALA A 190 -8.22 18.99 -19.45
N ALA A 191 -7.79 17.73 -19.34
CA ALA A 191 -6.65 17.21 -20.09
C ALA A 191 -6.99 16.93 -21.55
N GLU A 192 -5.97 17.05 -22.43
CA GLU A 192 -6.09 16.63 -23.83
C GLU A 192 -6.39 15.13 -23.96
N PRO A 193 -7.13 14.69 -25.01
CA PRO A 193 -7.43 13.28 -25.23
C PRO A 193 -6.20 12.38 -25.27
N GLY A 194 -6.34 11.16 -24.74
CA GLY A 194 -5.29 10.13 -24.71
C GLY A 194 -5.15 9.48 -23.34
N ILE A 195 -4.23 8.53 -23.22
CA ILE A 195 -3.87 7.94 -21.92
C ILE A 195 -2.97 8.94 -21.19
N LYS A 196 -3.39 9.35 -20.00
CA LYS A 196 -2.65 10.24 -19.10
C LYS A 196 -2.25 9.49 -17.84
N THR A 197 -1.09 9.83 -17.32
CA THR A 197 -0.55 9.33 -16.04
C THR A 197 -0.44 10.47 -15.03
N TYR A 198 -0.01 10.15 -13.80
CA TYR A 198 0.33 11.17 -12.81
C TYR A 198 1.43 12.12 -13.26
N LEU A 199 2.24 11.74 -14.26
CA LEU A 199 3.32 12.56 -14.78
C LEU A 199 2.82 13.59 -15.82
N ASP A 200 1.63 13.38 -16.38
CA ASP A 200 1.03 14.24 -17.40
C ASP A 200 0.03 15.26 -16.83
N LEU A 201 -0.37 15.08 -15.56
CA LEU A 201 -1.42 15.84 -14.90
C LEU A 201 -0.83 16.68 -13.76
N PRO A 202 -1.49 17.79 -13.36
CA PRO A 202 -1.10 18.53 -12.18
C PRO A 202 -1.26 17.67 -10.91
N LEU A 203 -0.60 18.09 -9.83
CA LEU A 203 -0.85 17.51 -8.52
C LEU A 203 -2.31 17.76 -8.10
N PHE A 204 -3.05 16.67 -7.87
CA PHE A 204 -4.44 16.77 -7.45
C PHE A 204 -4.56 17.40 -6.06
N ALA A 205 -5.44 18.39 -5.94
CA ALA A 205 -5.70 19.08 -4.69
C ALA A 205 -7.12 18.79 -4.19
N GLY A 206 -7.25 18.62 -2.86
CA GLY A 206 -8.56 18.59 -2.20
C GLY A 206 -9.29 19.92 -2.33
N ARG A 207 -10.63 19.89 -2.25
CA ARG A 207 -11.47 21.09 -2.27
C ARG A 207 -11.99 21.41 -0.86
N PRO A 208 -12.11 22.70 -0.50
CA PRO A 208 -12.70 23.08 0.78
C PRO A 208 -14.15 22.60 0.85
N ALA A 209 -14.66 22.42 2.06
CA ALA A 209 -16.08 22.17 2.28
C ALA A 209 -16.92 23.27 1.62
N PRO A 210 -18.12 22.98 1.07
CA PRO A 210 -18.89 23.96 0.29
C PRO A 210 -19.18 25.28 1.02
N ASN A 211 -19.36 25.22 2.34
CA ASN A 211 -19.58 26.40 3.20
C ASN A 211 -18.31 27.24 3.45
N LEU A 212 -17.13 26.69 3.16
CA LEU A 212 -15.83 27.35 3.26
C LEU A 212 -15.27 27.73 1.88
N ALA A 213 -15.86 27.21 0.80
CA ALA A 213 -15.48 27.56 -0.56
C ALA A 213 -15.85 29.03 -0.81
N ALA A 214 -14.94 29.79 -1.42
CA ALA A 214 -15.32 31.04 -2.04
C ALA A 214 -16.42 30.72 -3.07
N GLY A 215 -17.55 31.45 -3.01
CA GLY A 215 -18.60 31.32 -4.02
C GLY A 215 -17.96 31.43 -5.39
N ARG A 216 -18.03 30.35 -6.19
CA ARG A 216 -17.55 30.41 -7.57
C ARG A 216 -18.36 31.50 -8.28
N PRO A 217 -17.73 32.41 -9.03
CA PRO A 217 -18.47 33.18 -10.04
C PRO A 217 -19.11 32.22 -11.05
#